data_AF-A0A1Y5ERW6-F1
#
_entry.id   AF-A0A1Y5ERW6-F1
#
_cell.length_a   1.000
_cell.length_b   1.000
_cell.length_c   1.000
_cell.angle_alpha   90.00
_cell.angle_beta   90.00
_cell.angle_gamma   90.00
#
_symmetry.space_group_name_H-M   'P 1'
#
loop_
_entity.id
_entity.type
_entity.pdbx_description
1 polymer ?
#
loop_
_entity_poly.entity_id
_entity_poly.type
_entity_poly.pdbx_seq_one_letter_code
_entity_poly.pdbx_strand_id
1 'polypeptide(L)' 'ITGKTSAAVAFGTEAPYLNNLGLDTIVIGPGNIDQAHQPNEYIPSNQIEPYCNFLQKLIQKICINQ' A
#
# COMPACT_ATOMS: atom_id res chain seq x y z
N ILE A 1 -13.44 -3.86 10.49
CA ILE A 1 -13.21 -4.74 9.31
C ILE A 1 -12.22 -5.86 9.62
N THR A 2 -11.08 -5.61 10.27
CA THR A 2 -10.09 -6.67 10.60
C THR A 2 -10.13 -7.19 12.04
N GLY A 3 -10.89 -6.54 12.94
CA GLY A 3 -10.92 -6.88 14.37
C GLY A 3 -9.64 -6.52 15.13
N LYS A 4 -8.70 -5.80 14.49
CA LYS A 4 -7.44 -5.34 15.09
C LYS A 4 -7.47 -3.83 15.32
N THR A 5 -6.90 -3.39 16.44
CA THR A 5 -6.66 -1.96 16.72
C THR A 5 -5.55 -1.44 15.83
N SER A 6 -5.69 -0.21 15.32
CA SER A 6 -4.62 0.45 14.58
C SER A 6 -3.49 0.87 15.52
N ALA A 7 -2.27 0.92 14.97
CA ALA A 7 -1.10 1.42 15.68
C ALA A 7 -0.34 2.38 14.76
N ALA A 8 0.34 3.34 15.38
CA ALA A 8 1.31 4.17 14.67
C ALA A 8 2.53 3.31 14.31
N VAL A 9 3.07 3.53 13.13
CA VAL A 9 4.24 2.85 12.60
C VAL A 9 5.19 3.89 12.02
N ALA A 10 6.49 3.73 12.26
CA ALA A 10 7.52 4.69 11.86
C ALA A 10 8.06 4.37 10.46
N PHE A 11 7.20 4.39 9.44
CA PHE A 11 7.62 4.24 8.05
C PHE A 11 7.89 5.61 7.43
N GLY A 12 9.14 5.81 6.98
CA GLY A 12 9.50 6.95 6.16
C GLY A 12 8.82 6.82 4.80
N THR A 13 7.79 7.64 4.56
CA THR A 13 7.08 7.72 3.27
C THR A 13 6.77 9.18 2.98
N GLU A 14 6.38 9.48 1.76
CA GLU A 14 5.96 10.80 1.30
C GLU A 14 4.51 11.11 1.69
N ALA A 15 3.80 10.18 2.32
CA ALA A 15 2.39 10.35 2.68
C ALA A 15 2.10 11.57 3.58
N PRO A 16 2.92 11.90 4.60
CA PRO A 16 2.73 13.13 5.37
C PRO A 16 2.85 14.39 4.50
N TYR A 17 3.75 14.39 3.52
CA TYR A 17 3.90 15.51 2.59
C TYR A 17 2.67 15.65 1.69
N LEU A 18 2.16 14.56 1.10
CA LEU A 18 0.95 14.58 0.27
C LEU A 18 -0.30 14.98 1.06
N ASN A 19 -0.44 14.52 2.30
CA ASN A 19 -1.51 14.96 3.19
C ASN A 19 -1.45 16.47 3.47
N ASN A 20 -0.25 17.04 3.66
CA ASN A 20 -0.08 18.49 3.84
C ASN A 20 -0.46 19.31 2.60
N LEU A 21 -0.48 18.70 1.41
CA LEU A 21 -1.01 19.31 0.18
C LEU A 21 -2.54 19.20 0.05
N GLY A 22 -3.23 18.60 1.04
CA GLY A 22 -4.68 18.43 1.04
C GLY A 22 -5.17 17.18 0.32
N LEU A 23 -4.30 16.21 0.05
CA LEU A 23 -4.67 14.95 -0.60
C LEU A 23 -5.01 13.87 0.43
N ASP A 24 -6.13 13.17 0.25
CA ASP A 24 -6.42 11.95 1.01
C ASP A 24 -5.41 10.85 0.63
N THR A 25 -4.51 10.50 1.54
CA THR A 25 -3.38 9.61 1.23
C THR A 25 -3.46 8.29 1.98
N ILE A 26 -3.22 7.20 1.24
CA ILE A 26 -3.05 5.84 1.78
C ILE A 26 -1.77 5.22 1.22
N VAL A 27 -0.99 4.58 2.08
CA VAL A 27 0.17 3.76 1.68
C VAL A 27 -0.21 2.29 1.81
N ILE A 28 -0.22 1.57 0.68
CA ILE A 28 -0.53 0.14 0.61
C ILE A 28 0.35 -0.56 -0.43
N GLY A 29 0.68 -1.82 -0.15
CA GLY A 29 1.53 -2.67 -0.98
C GLY A 29 1.33 -4.15 -0.65
N PRO A 30 1.73 -5.07 -1.54
CA PRO A 30 1.81 -6.49 -1.23
C PRO A 30 3.09 -6.78 -0.42
N GLY A 31 3.21 -7.99 0.10
CA GLY A 31 4.35 -8.43 0.91
C GLY A 31 4.04 -8.49 2.40
N ASN A 32 5.10 -8.63 3.20
CA ASN A 32 5.04 -8.57 4.66
C ASN A 32 6.07 -7.55 5.16
N ILE A 33 5.65 -6.69 6.08
CA ILE A 33 6.51 -5.67 6.67
C ILE A 33 7.68 -6.26 7.44
N ASP A 34 7.52 -7.47 7.99
CA ASP A 34 8.62 -8.18 8.68
C ASP A 34 9.76 -8.56 7.72
N GLN A 35 9.49 -8.61 6.40
CA GLN A 35 10.47 -8.91 5.35
C GLN A 35 11.11 -7.65 4.76
N ALA A 36 10.59 -6.46 5.09
CA ALA A 36 11.14 -5.20 4.60
C ALA A 36 12.52 -4.90 5.23
N HIS A 37 13.41 -4.26 4.47
CA HIS A 37 14.79 -3.92 4.88
C HIS A 37 15.66 -5.11 5.33
N GLN A 38 15.27 -6.34 4.97
CA GLN A 38 16.10 -7.51 5.18
C GLN A 38 17.08 -7.68 4.01
N PRO A 39 18.27 -8.27 4.22
CA PRO A 39 19.23 -8.49 3.13
C PRO A 39 18.67 -9.30 1.95
N ASN A 40 17.68 -10.15 2.22
CA ASN A 40 16.98 -10.97 1.24
C ASN A 40 15.53 -10.51 1.02
N GLU A 41 15.24 -9.21 1.17
CA GLU A 41 13.91 -8.64 0.93
C GLU A 41 13.26 -9.14 -0.37
N TYR A 42 12.01 -9.59 -0.27
CA TYR A 42 11.26 -10.15 -1.38
C TYR A 42 9.76 -10.00 -1.20
N ILE A 43 9.02 -10.16 -2.30
CA ILE A 43 7.57 -10.33 -2.31
C ILE A 43 7.27 -11.72 -2.85
N PRO A 44 6.39 -12.51 -2.21
CA PRO A 44 5.98 -13.81 -2.74
C PRO A 44 5.38 -13.67 -4.15
N SER A 45 5.83 -14.50 -5.10
CA SER A 45 5.39 -14.42 -6.49
C SER A 45 3.87 -14.55 -6.66
N ASN A 46 3.22 -15.34 -5.80
CA ASN A 46 1.78 -15.51 -5.77
C ASN A 46 1.00 -14.25 -5.35
N GLN A 47 1.66 -13.20 -4.85
CA GLN A 47 1.03 -11.92 -4.53
C GLN A 47 1.13 -10.89 -5.65
N ILE A 48 2.02 -11.09 -6.63
CA ILE A 48 2.29 -10.10 -7.69
C ILE A 48 1.06 -9.91 -8.58
N GLU A 49 0.60 -10.97 -9.24
CA GLU A 49 -0.52 -10.89 -10.20
C GLU A 49 -1.82 -10.43 -9.52
N PRO A 50 -2.22 -10.95 -8.34
CA PRO A 50 -3.39 -10.44 -7.63
C PRO A 50 -3.30 -8.95 -7.29
N TYR A 51 -2.12 -8.47 -6.88
CA TYR A 51 -1.95 -7.06 -6.54
C TYR A 51 -1.97 -6.15 -7.76
N CYS A 52 -1.36 -6.57 -8.88
CA CYS A 52 -1.48 -5.88 -10.16
C CYS A 52 -2.95 -5.73 -10.59
N ASN A 53 -3.73 -6.82 -10.49
CA ASN A 53 -5.15 -6.81 -10.80
C ASN A 53 -5.95 -5.88 -9.87
N PHE A 54 -5.59 -5.82 -8.59
CA PHE A 54 -6.19 -4.89 -7.64
C PHE A 54 -5.91 -3.43 -8.03
N LEU A 55 -4.64 -3.07 -8.30
CA LEU A 55 -4.27 -1.72 -8.70
C LEU A 55 -4.97 -1.29 -9.99
N GLN A 56 -5.03 -2.16 -11.00
CA GLN A 56 -5.74 -1.87 -12.24
C GLN A 56 -7.22 -1.56 -11.99
N LYS A 57 -7.91 -2.37 -11.17
CA LYS A 57 -9.32 -2.14 -10.82
C LYS A 57 -9.51 -0.84 -10.03
N LEU A 58 -8.60 -0.53 -9.11
CA LEU A 58 -8.64 0.69 -8.32
C LEU A 58 -8.50 1.93 -9.21
N ILE A 59 -7.50 1.94 -10.10
CA ILE A 59 -7.26 3.03 -11.06
C ILE A 59 -8.46 3.19 -12.00
N GLN A 60 -9.00 2.09 -12.53
CA GLN A 60 -10.19 2.11 -13.38
C GLN A 60 -11.39 2.74 -12.66
N LYS A 61 -11.62 2.36 -11.40
CA LYS A 61 -12.74 2.89 -10.61
C LYS A 61 -12.58 4.36 -10.23
N ILE A 62 -11.39 4.77 -9.80
CA ILE A 62 -11.16 6.10 -9.22
C ILE A 62 -10.86 7.15 -10.30
N CYS A 63 -10.10 6.78 -11.33
CA CYS A 63 -9.52 7.74 -12.28
C CYS A 63 -10.20 7.75 -13.66
N ILE A 64 -10.82 6.64 -14.08
CA ILE A 64 -11.32 6.48 -15.45
C ILE A 64 -12.85 6.52 -15.49
N ASN A 65 -13.51 5.68 -14.69
CA ASN A 65 -14.96 5.47 -14.76
C ASN A 65 -15.73 6.28 -13.70
N GLN A 66 -15.30 7.52 -13.42
CA GLN A 66 -16.00 8.38 -12.45
C GLN A 66 -17.47 8.59 -12.81
#